data_AF-A0A2V8L469-F1
#
_entry.id   AF-A0A2V8L469-F1
#
_cell.length_a   1.000
_cell.length_b   1.000
_cell.length_c   1.000
_cell.angle_alpha   90.00
_cell.angle_beta   90.00
_cell.angle_gamma   90.00
#
_symmetry.space_group_name_H-M   'P 1'
#
loop_
_entity.id
_entity.type
_entity.pdbx_description
1 polymer ?
#
loop_
_entity_poly.entity_id
_entity_poly.type
_entity_poly.pdbx_seq_one_letter_code
_entity_poly.pdbx_strand_id
1 'polypeptide(L)'
;MRQHRDAILLSTLLSCMVLFCGFIGREPVAALRSTDDNITRHIAQLRAREAQERAAAAYWLGNRGTAAERAIPALVNLLGDSTQIEVAKYRKPDMPDNNKLTLGEEAAAALVNIGKSSTDALIKILISSPEPYARENAAWALGALHRRQMI
;
A
#
# COMPACT_ATOMS: atom_id res chain seq x y z
N MET A 1 -38.24 35.09 -47.94
CA MET A 1 -36.81 34.69 -47.74
C MET A 1 -36.29 34.93 -46.30
N ARG A 2 -37.14 34.92 -45.26
CA ARG A 2 -36.71 35.07 -43.85
C ARG A 2 -36.80 33.76 -43.06
N GLN A 3 -37.87 32.99 -43.27
CA GLN A 3 -38.15 31.74 -42.55
C GLN A 3 -37.08 30.63 -42.71
N HIS A 4 -36.40 30.55 -43.85
CA HIS A 4 -35.32 29.57 -44.05
C HIS A 4 -33.98 29.96 -43.39
N ARG A 5 -33.76 31.25 -43.08
CA ARG A 5 -32.49 31.71 -42.47
C ARG A 5 -32.47 31.38 -40.98
N ASP A 6 -33.62 31.46 -40.32
CA ASP A 6 -33.75 31.22 -38.88
C ASP A 6 -33.66 29.72 -38.53
N ALA A 7 -34.20 28.84 -39.39
CA ALA A 7 -34.12 27.39 -39.21
C ALA A 7 -32.68 26.85 -39.36
N ILE A 8 -31.88 27.45 -40.26
CA ILE A 8 -30.47 27.07 -40.45
C ILE A 8 -29.65 27.53 -39.25
N LEU A 9 -29.89 28.74 -38.72
CA LEU A 9 -29.20 29.28 -37.53
C LEU A 9 -29.53 28.50 -36.24
N LEU A 10 -30.76 27.99 -36.09
CA LEU A 10 -31.14 27.12 -34.97
C LEU A 10 -30.51 25.73 -35.07
N SER A 11 -30.33 25.19 -36.28
CA SER A 11 -29.71 23.86 -36.49
C SER A 11 -28.19 23.87 -36.24
N THR A 12 -27.49 24.96 -36.56
CA THR A 12 -26.04 25.08 -36.38
C THR A 12 -25.66 25.28 -34.91
N LEU A 13 -26.50 25.95 -34.12
CA LEU A 13 -26.30 26.12 -32.68
C LEU A 13 -26.48 24.79 -31.90
N LEU A 14 -27.41 23.94 -32.32
CA LEU A 14 -27.61 22.63 -31.68
C LEU A 14 -26.48 21.64 -32.01
N SER A 15 -25.88 21.75 -33.20
CA SER A 15 -24.76 20.90 -33.65
C SER A 15 -23.44 21.18 -32.91
N CYS A 16 -23.23 22.41 -32.41
CA CYS A 16 -22.03 22.74 -31.63
C CYS A 16 -22.08 22.24 -30.18
N MET A 17 -23.28 22.04 -29.61
CA MET A 17 -23.44 21.60 -28.22
C MET A 17 -23.14 20.11 -28.03
N VAL A 18 -23.31 19.28 -29.07
CA VAL A 18 -23.04 17.83 -29.02
C VAL A 18 -21.56 17.51 -29.25
N LEU A 19 -20.80 18.42 -29.87
CA LEU A 19 -19.34 18.26 -30.05
C LEU A 19 -18.51 18.60 -28.80
N PHE A 20 -19.11 19.18 -27.75
CA PHE A 20 -18.41 19.53 -26.51
C PHE A 20 -18.62 18.54 -25.35
N CYS A 21 -19.54 17.57 -25.46
CA CYS A 21 -19.70 16.50 -24.46
C CYS A 21 -18.88 15.24 -24.76
N GLY A 22 -18.05 15.26 -25.81
CA GLY A 22 -17.19 14.15 -26.23
C GLY A 22 -15.85 14.04 -25.49
N PHE A 23 -15.67 14.67 -24.32
CA PHE A 23 -14.44 14.49 -23.54
C PHE A 23 -14.49 13.19 -22.73
N ILE A 24 -14.16 12.12 -23.45
CA ILE A 24 -13.49 10.90 -23.05
C ILE A 24 -13.01 10.92 -21.58
N GLY A 25 -13.84 10.36 -20.70
CA GLY A 25 -13.45 9.90 -19.36
C GLY A 25 -13.17 8.41 -19.38
N ARG A 26 -12.21 7.96 -20.19
CA ARG A 26 -11.72 6.57 -20.19
C ARG A 26 -10.28 6.53 -19.71
N GLU A 27 -10.01 6.81 -18.44
CA GLU A 27 -8.74 6.44 -17.79
C GLU A 27 -8.90 6.33 -16.26
N PRO A 28 -9.42 5.19 -15.74
CA PRO A 28 -8.92 4.71 -14.44
C PRO A 28 -8.52 3.22 -14.42
N VAL A 29 -8.84 2.45 -15.46
CA VAL A 29 -8.68 0.98 -15.42
C VAL A 29 -7.22 0.54 -15.58
N ALA A 30 -6.42 1.24 -16.39
CA ALA A 30 -5.01 0.87 -16.60
C ALA A 30 -4.13 1.17 -15.38
N ALA A 31 -4.35 2.31 -14.71
CA ALA A 31 -3.59 2.70 -13.51
C ALA A 31 -3.91 1.82 -12.28
N LEU A 32 -5.16 1.39 -12.12
CA LEU A 32 -5.54 0.44 -11.06
C LEU A 32 -4.92 -0.95 -11.29
N ARG A 33 -4.93 -1.44 -12.54
CA ARG A 33 -4.26 -2.71 -12.90
C ARG A 33 -2.77 -2.66 -12.59
N SER A 34 -2.06 -1.60 -12.99
CA SER A 34 -0.63 -1.50 -12.73
C SER A 34 -0.29 -1.38 -11.23
N THR A 35 -1.17 -0.77 -10.43
CA THR A 35 -1.03 -0.73 -8.97
C THR A 35 -1.21 -2.12 -8.36
N ASP A 36 -2.23 -2.86 -8.79
CA ASP A 36 -2.48 -4.24 -8.35
C ASP A 36 -1.32 -5.18 -8.70
N ASP A 37 -0.79 -5.06 -9.92
CA ASP A 37 0.37 -5.82 -10.40
C ASP A 37 1.62 -5.51 -9.56
N ASN A 38 1.83 -4.23 -9.20
CA ASN A 38 2.93 -3.84 -8.35
C ASN A 38 2.78 -4.39 -6.92
N ILE A 39 1.58 -4.36 -6.33
CA ILE A 39 1.33 -4.97 -5.01
C ILE A 39 1.60 -6.47 -5.05
N THR A 40 1.09 -7.16 -6.08
CA THR A 40 1.29 -8.60 -6.26
C THR A 40 2.78 -8.95 -6.39
N ARG A 41 3.54 -8.16 -7.16
CA ARG A 41 4.99 -8.33 -7.31
C ARG A 41 5.72 -8.17 -5.97
N HIS A 42 5.40 -7.14 -5.19
CA HIS A 42 6.06 -6.92 -3.90
C HIS A 42 5.66 -7.98 -2.86
N ILE A 43 4.42 -8.50 -2.90
CA ILE A 43 4.03 -9.67 -2.08
C ILE A 43 4.91 -10.88 -2.43
N ALA A 44 5.20 -11.11 -3.72
CA ALA A 44 6.11 -12.19 -4.12
C ALA A 44 7.55 -11.96 -3.62
N GLN A 45 8.03 -10.71 -3.62
CA GLN A 45 9.36 -10.34 -3.13
C GLN A 45 9.53 -10.51 -1.62
N LEU A 46 8.46 -10.60 -0.83
CA LEU A 46 8.55 -11.01 0.59
C LEU A 46 9.11 -12.43 0.76
N ARG A 47 9.23 -13.21 -0.32
CA ARG A 47 9.87 -14.55 -0.35
C ARG A 47 11.25 -14.53 -1.01
N ALA A 48 11.83 -13.36 -1.23
CA ALA A 48 13.17 -13.23 -1.77
C ALA A 48 14.20 -13.93 -0.87
N ARG A 49 15.31 -14.35 -1.51
CA ARG A 49 16.42 -15.01 -0.83
C ARG A 49 17.09 -14.08 0.19
N GLU A 50 17.34 -12.85 -0.23
CA GLU A 50 18.04 -11.85 0.57
C GLU A 50 17.08 -11.11 1.50
N ALA A 51 17.45 -10.98 2.77
CA ALA A 51 16.63 -10.29 3.77
C ALA A 51 16.40 -8.81 3.41
N GLN A 52 17.39 -8.16 2.81
CA GLN A 52 17.31 -6.77 2.34
C GLN A 52 16.24 -6.60 1.25
N GLU A 53 16.06 -7.58 0.36
CA GLU A 53 15.00 -7.53 -0.66
C GLU A 53 13.62 -7.70 -0.01
N ARG A 54 13.50 -8.62 0.97
CA ARG A 54 12.26 -8.78 1.74
C ARG A 54 11.90 -7.51 2.50
N ALA A 55 12.88 -6.85 3.12
CA ALA A 55 12.69 -5.61 3.86
C ALA A 55 12.24 -4.46 2.95
N ALA A 56 12.88 -4.30 1.79
CA ALA A 56 12.48 -3.30 0.81
C ALA A 56 11.04 -3.52 0.34
N ALA A 57 10.63 -4.77 0.12
CA ALA A 57 9.27 -5.12 -0.24
C ALA A 57 8.27 -4.84 0.89
N ALA A 58 8.60 -5.20 2.14
CA ALA A 58 7.78 -4.91 3.30
C ALA A 58 7.56 -3.40 3.49
N TYR A 59 8.63 -2.62 3.39
CA TYR A 59 8.58 -1.17 3.43
C TYR A 59 7.65 -0.60 2.35
N TRP A 60 7.85 -1.02 1.09
CA TRP A 60 7.07 -0.54 -0.04
C TRP A 60 5.58 -0.83 0.15
N LEU A 61 5.23 -2.05 0.59
CA LEU A 61 3.85 -2.46 0.86
C LEU A 61 3.23 -1.63 1.99
N GLY A 62 3.96 -1.42 3.08
CA GLY A 62 3.52 -0.53 4.18
C GLY A 62 3.18 0.88 3.68
N ASN A 63 4.00 1.45 2.80
CA ASN A 63 3.76 2.75 2.18
C ASN A 63 2.54 2.81 1.25
N ARG A 64 1.90 1.69 0.93
CA ARG A 64 0.63 1.67 0.18
C ARG A 64 -0.59 1.73 1.12
N GLY A 65 -0.38 1.56 2.43
CA GLY A 65 -1.45 1.56 3.41
C GLY A 65 -2.50 0.49 3.13
N THR A 66 -3.78 0.85 3.25
CA THR A 66 -4.91 -0.08 3.06
C THR A 66 -4.96 -0.70 1.67
N ALA A 67 -4.38 -0.08 0.64
CA ALA A 67 -4.32 -0.68 -0.69
C ALA A 67 -3.54 -2.01 -0.70
N ALA A 68 -2.59 -2.21 0.23
CA ALA A 68 -1.80 -3.42 0.35
C ALA A 68 -2.34 -4.42 1.40
N GLU A 69 -3.61 -4.35 1.80
CA GLU A 69 -4.23 -5.29 2.76
C GLU A 69 -4.00 -6.76 2.43
N ARG A 70 -4.02 -7.12 1.13
CA ARG A 70 -3.74 -8.50 0.68
C ARG A 70 -2.34 -9.01 1.07
N ALA A 71 -1.42 -8.13 1.44
CA ALA A 71 -0.08 -8.49 1.89
C ALA A 71 -0.02 -8.93 3.37
N ILE A 72 -1.06 -8.67 4.17
CA ILE A 72 -1.07 -8.94 5.62
C ILE A 72 -0.60 -10.37 5.96
N PRO A 73 -1.12 -11.45 5.33
CA PRO A 73 -0.69 -12.80 5.67
C PRO A 73 0.79 -13.05 5.40
N ALA A 74 1.34 -12.46 4.34
CA ALA A 74 2.75 -12.62 3.98
C ALA A 74 3.67 -11.83 4.92
N LEU A 75 3.28 -10.62 5.30
CA LEU A 75 4.02 -9.78 6.24
C LEU A 75 4.03 -10.38 7.66
N VAL A 76 2.90 -10.95 8.10
CA VAL A 76 2.80 -11.63 9.40
C VAL A 76 3.80 -12.77 9.53
N ASN A 77 4.07 -13.51 8.45
CA ASN A 77 5.04 -14.61 8.48
C ASN A 77 6.48 -14.14 8.69
N LEU A 78 6.77 -12.85 8.53
CA LEU A 78 8.10 -12.28 8.74
C LEU A 78 8.30 -11.75 10.16
N LEU A 79 7.26 -11.68 11.00
CA LEU A 79 7.33 -11.04 12.31
C LEU A 79 8.35 -11.67 13.26
N GLY A 80 8.69 -12.95 13.08
CA GLY A 80 9.70 -13.64 13.87
C GLY A 80 11.12 -13.58 13.30
N ASP A 81 11.31 -13.02 12.10
CA ASP A 81 12.61 -12.97 11.44
C ASP A 81 13.50 -11.89 12.09
N SER A 82 14.49 -12.34 12.88
CA SER A 82 15.45 -11.48 13.57
C SER A 82 16.68 -11.11 12.74
N THR A 83 16.67 -11.38 11.43
CA THR A 83 17.77 -11.01 10.54
C THR A 83 17.94 -9.50 10.51
N GLN A 84 19.15 -9.04 10.82
CA GLN A 84 19.50 -7.61 10.76
C GLN A 84 19.49 -7.12 9.31
N ILE A 85 18.91 -5.94 9.10
CA ILE A 85 18.78 -5.28 7.81
C ILE A 85 19.37 -3.87 7.87
N GLU A 86 19.75 -3.35 6.72
CA GLU A 86 20.31 -2.01 6.57
C GLU A 86 19.28 -1.10 5.91
N VAL A 87 18.54 -0.33 6.70
CA VAL A 87 17.43 0.52 6.23
C VAL A 87 17.87 1.49 5.12
N ALA A 88 19.10 2.01 5.23
CA ALA A 88 19.70 2.93 4.25
C ALA A 88 19.76 2.38 2.81
N LYS A 89 19.65 1.04 2.62
CA LYS A 89 19.66 0.42 1.29
C LYS A 89 18.37 0.64 0.49
N TYR A 90 17.24 0.91 1.15
CA TYR A 90 15.94 1.03 0.48
C TYR A 90 15.09 2.24 0.93
N ARG A 91 15.52 2.97 1.97
CA ARG A 91 14.90 4.22 2.40
C ARG A 91 15.97 5.21 2.86
N LYS A 92 15.78 6.51 2.59
CA LYS A 92 16.55 7.57 3.24
C LYS A 92 16.03 7.77 4.68
N PRO A 93 16.83 7.51 5.72
CA PRO A 93 16.38 7.73 7.09
C PRO A 93 16.42 9.24 7.39
N ASP A 94 15.46 9.72 8.18
CA ASP A 94 15.36 11.14 8.57
C ASP A 94 16.52 11.58 9.48
N MET A 95 17.13 10.63 10.18
CA MET A 95 18.37 10.81 10.96
C MET A 95 19.36 9.70 10.61
N PRO A 96 20.68 9.89 10.85
CA PRO A 96 21.65 8.81 10.77
C PRO A 96 21.28 7.71 11.78
N ASP A 97 20.58 6.68 11.31
CA ASP A 97 20.15 5.57 12.14
C ASP A 97 21.33 4.61 12.31
N ASN A 98 21.93 4.60 13.49
CA ASN A 98 22.94 3.62 13.88
C ASN A 98 22.30 2.33 14.42
N ASN A 99 20.97 2.29 14.56
CA ASN A 99 20.27 1.16 15.12
C ASN A 99 19.98 0.13 14.01
N LYS A 100 20.41 -1.11 14.26
CA LYS A 100 20.17 -2.20 13.33
C LYS A 100 18.74 -2.70 13.52
N LEU A 101 17.89 -2.43 12.54
CA LEU A 101 16.54 -2.97 12.48
C LEU A 101 16.58 -4.45 12.05
N THR A 102 15.62 -5.24 12.49
CA THR A 102 15.37 -6.61 12.03
C THR A 102 14.29 -6.64 10.95
N LEU A 103 14.25 -7.71 10.15
CA LEU A 103 13.20 -7.88 9.15
C LEU A 103 11.80 -7.94 9.80
N GLY A 104 11.67 -8.58 10.96
CA GLY A 104 10.43 -8.66 11.71
C GLY A 104 9.91 -7.29 12.17
N GLU A 105 10.80 -6.40 12.60
CA GLU A 105 10.43 -5.02 12.98
C GLU A 105 9.97 -4.19 11.76
N GLU A 106 10.62 -4.31 10.60
CA GLU A 106 10.15 -3.65 9.36
C GLU A 106 8.79 -4.20 8.93
N ALA A 107 8.58 -5.52 9.02
CA ALA A 107 7.29 -6.15 8.73
C ALA A 107 6.19 -5.66 9.70
N ALA A 108 6.52 -5.52 10.98
CA ALA A 108 5.61 -4.95 11.98
C ALA A 108 5.25 -3.50 11.64
N ALA A 109 6.24 -2.67 11.31
CA ALA A 109 6.00 -1.28 10.88
C ALA A 109 5.14 -1.20 9.61
N ALA A 110 5.35 -2.12 8.66
CA ALA A 110 4.51 -2.21 7.47
C ALA A 110 3.04 -2.53 7.82
N LEU A 111 2.79 -3.49 8.72
CA LEU A 111 1.44 -3.83 9.18
C LEU A 111 0.75 -2.66 9.91
N VAL A 112 1.51 -1.88 10.69
CA VAL A 112 1.02 -0.64 11.32
C VAL A 112 0.61 0.39 10.27
N ASN A 113 1.37 0.51 9.18
CA ASN A 113 1.07 1.40 8.06
C ASN A 113 -0.10 0.95 7.19
N ILE A 114 -0.30 -0.37 7.04
CA ILE A 114 -1.51 -0.91 6.42
C ILE A 114 -2.76 -0.56 7.24
N GLY A 115 -2.65 -0.60 8.57
CA GLY A 115 -3.66 -0.07 9.48
C GLY A 115 -4.55 -1.13 10.13
N LYS A 116 -5.79 -0.77 10.45
CA LYS A 116 -6.71 -1.56 11.31
C LYS A 116 -6.98 -2.97 10.79
N SER A 117 -6.93 -3.19 9.49
CA SER A 117 -7.12 -4.50 8.87
C SER A 117 -6.06 -5.53 9.31
N SER A 118 -4.92 -5.08 9.85
CA SER A 118 -3.87 -5.94 10.42
C SER A 118 -4.20 -6.47 11.83
N THR A 119 -5.17 -5.89 12.55
CA THR A 119 -5.37 -6.13 14.00
C THR A 119 -5.63 -7.60 14.33
N ASP A 120 -6.55 -8.27 13.65
CA ASP A 120 -6.90 -9.66 13.97
C ASP A 120 -5.73 -10.62 13.73
N ALA A 121 -4.98 -10.39 12.65
CA ALA A 121 -3.80 -11.19 12.32
C ALA A 121 -2.69 -11.00 13.37
N LEU A 122 -2.49 -9.75 13.83
CA LEU A 122 -1.53 -9.44 14.89
C LEU A 122 -1.93 -10.05 16.24
N ILE A 123 -3.22 -9.98 16.63
CA ILE A 123 -3.72 -10.64 17.84
C ILE A 123 -3.47 -12.15 17.78
N LYS A 124 -3.76 -12.77 16.62
CA LYS A 124 -3.50 -14.19 16.42
C LYS A 124 -2.04 -14.54 16.63
N ILE A 125 -1.11 -13.76 16.07
CA ILE A 125 0.34 -14.01 16.25
C ILE A 125 0.76 -13.83 17.70
N LEU A 126 0.28 -12.78 18.36
CA LEU A 126 0.57 -12.50 19.76
C LEU A 126 0.19 -13.68 20.67
N ILE A 127 -0.96 -14.32 20.43
CA ILE A 127 -1.46 -15.41 21.30
C ILE A 127 -0.95 -16.80 20.90
N SER A 128 -0.64 -17.03 19.61
CA SER A 128 -0.41 -18.40 19.10
C SER A 128 1.00 -18.67 18.60
N SER A 129 1.81 -17.65 18.32
CA SER A 129 3.14 -17.87 17.77
C SER A 129 4.09 -18.46 18.81
N PRO A 130 4.81 -19.56 18.50
CA PRO A 130 5.84 -20.09 19.39
C PRO A 130 7.08 -19.18 19.44
N GLU A 131 7.29 -18.36 18.41
CA GLU A 131 8.48 -17.51 18.25
C GLU A 131 8.39 -16.24 19.12
N PRO A 132 9.33 -16.00 20.06
CA PRO A 132 9.29 -14.83 20.94
C PRO A 132 9.30 -13.50 20.18
N TYR A 133 10.17 -13.38 19.17
CA TYR A 133 10.27 -12.17 18.33
C TYR A 133 8.97 -11.85 17.59
N ALA A 134 8.27 -12.88 17.11
CA ALA A 134 6.98 -12.69 16.44
C ALA A 134 5.93 -12.11 17.41
N ARG A 135 5.90 -12.60 18.65
CA ARG A 135 4.99 -12.06 19.69
C ARG A 135 5.35 -10.64 20.09
N GLU A 136 6.64 -10.37 20.27
CA GLU A 136 7.16 -9.03 20.61
C GLU A 136 6.78 -8.00 19.54
N ASN A 137 7.08 -8.31 18.27
CA ASN A 137 6.76 -7.45 17.12
C ASN A 137 5.25 -7.27 16.94
N ALA A 138 4.45 -8.32 17.17
CA ALA A 138 2.99 -8.22 17.16
C ALA A 138 2.46 -7.31 18.28
N ALA A 139 2.97 -7.44 19.50
CA ALA A 139 2.59 -6.60 20.63
C ALA A 139 2.94 -5.12 20.38
N TRP A 140 4.14 -4.85 19.88
CA TRP A 140 4.56 -3.50 19.49
C TRP A 140 3.64 -2.91 18.43
N ALA A 141 3.34 -3.66 17.36
CA ALA A 141 2.48 -3.20 16.28
C ALA A 141 1.06 -2.87 16.76
N LEU A 142 0.49 -3.70 17.64
CA LEU A 142 -0.83 -3.45 18.23
C LEU A 142 -0.86 -2.15 19.06
N GLY A 143 0.17 -1.91 19.88
CA GLY A 143 0.31 -0.66 20.62
C GLY A 143 0.46 0.57 19.72
N ALA A 144 1.22 0.45 18.64
CA ALA A 144 1.41 1.52 17.67
C ALA A 144 0.13 1.85 16.88
N LEU A 145 -0.61 0.81 16.46
CA LEU A 145 -1.90 0.95 15.78
C LEU A 145 -2.93 1.67 16.66
N HIS A 146 -3.01 1.33 17.95
CA HIS A 146 -3.91 2.01 18.88
C HIS A 146 -3.59 3.51 18.98
N ARG A 147 -2.31 3.88 19.10
CA ARG A 147 -1.89 5.29 19.16
C ARG A 147 -2.29 6.08 17.92
N ARG A 148 -2.13 5.49 16.73
CA ARG A 148 -2.49 6.13 15.45
C ARG A 148 -4.01 6.37 15.31
N GLN A 149 -4.85 5.64 16.04
CA GLN A 149 -6.31 5.82 16.02
C GLN A 149 -6.79 6.93 16.98
N MET A 150 -5.92 7.46 17.84
CA MET A 150 -6.27 8.49 18.84
C MET A 150 -5.97 9.93 18.39
N ILE A 151 -5.42 10.11 17.19
CA ILE A 151 -5.06 11.39 16.55
C ILE A 151 -5.82 11.53 15.24
#